data_AF-A0A7X8NMW6-F1
#
_entry.id   AF-A0A7X8NMW6-F1
#
_cell.length_a   1.000
_cell.length_b   1.000
_cell.length_c   1.000
_cell.angle_alpha   90.00
_cell.angle_beta   90.00
_cell.angle_gamma   90.00
#
_symmetry.space_group_name_H-M   'P 1'
#
loop_
_entity.id
_entity.type
_entity.pdbx_description
1 polymer ?
#
loop_
_entity_poly.entity_id
_entity_poly.type
_entity_poly.pdbx_seq_one_letter_code
_entity_poly.pdbx_strand_id
1 'polypeptide(L)'
;MATALAAFAEFDGRVQSERHILPLHWYVACRLVVEGGFDPDDIIPRPPFRVERRKRKPPLLYFDPTLGGCGEGTVLGGIRAKHVDVLVSLARIGPVLSVSCKGVTGAFRNLGNRLEEIVGECTNLHMVHPALVIGHLVLLRGNRATDQNSAAHNSAAPDWRRGGGNAALAQDGAPVSPVRRFHDALQVLGRRRDLMDQAGQCEAAALAMVAMEEECRTRLVPGFPSDESGLHFDTFFAALYARYDERFVIRCPVMAAITRRHCWDRSSPGLRLFGLDYQPRVALLPTSDLS
;
A
#
# COMPACT_ATOMS: atom_id res chain seq x y z
N MET A 1 -6.68 -9.01 -3.44
CA MET A 1 -6.33 -7.89 -4.36
C MET A 1 -7.37 -7.72 -5.46
N ALA A 2 -7.78 -8.78 -6.15
CA ALA A 2 -8.69 -8.73 -7.31
C ALA A 2 -9.94 -7.83 -7.14
N THR A 3 -10.67 -7.96 -6.03
CA THR A 3 -11.86 -7.13 -5.74
C THR A 3 -11.53 -5.64 -5.62
N ALA A 4 -10.39 -5.29 -5.04
CA ALA A 4 -9.95 -3.90 -4.92
C ALA A 4 -9.55 -3.32 -6.28
N LEU A 5 -8.91 -4.13 -7.12
CA LEU A 5 -8.55 -3.74 -8.49
C LEU A 5 -9.78 -3.52 -9.36
N ALA A 6 -10.77 -4.42 -9.28
CA ALA A 6 -12.04 -4.27 -10.00
C ALA A 6 -12.76 -2.99 -9.61
N ALA A 7 -12.92 -2.74 -8.29
CA ALA A 7 -13.55 -1.51 -7.80
C ALA A 7 -12.80 -0.24 -8.27
N PHE A 8 -11.47 -0.28 -8.29
CA PHE A 8 -10.65 0.81 -8.81
C PHE A 8 -10.79 0.98 -10.34
N ALA A 9 -10.91 -0.11 -11.11
CA ALA A 9 -11.03 -0.07 -12.56
C ALA A 9 -12.43 0.37 -13.03
N GLU A 10 -13.49 -0.09 -12.35
CA GLU A 10 -14.89 0.12 -12.74
C GLU A 10 -15.45 1.48 -12.32
N PHE A 11 -14.77 2.19 -11.42
CA PHE A 11 -15.24 3.48 -10.94
C PHE A 11 -15.41 4.50 -12.09
N ASP A 12 -16.60 5.06 -12.21
CA ASP A 12 -17.02 5.99 -13.28
C ASP A 12 -17.33 7.40 -12.77
N GLY A 13 -17.14 7.64 -11.46
CA GLY A 13 -17.41 8.93 -10.84
C GLY A 13 -16.58 10.07 -11.44
N ARG A 14 -17.24 11.20 -11.75
CA ARG A 14 -16.60 12.41 -12.33
C ARG A 14 -15.55 13.03 -11.42
N VAL A 15 -15.68 12.85 -10.11
CA VAL A 15 -14.69 13.26 -9.11
C VAL A 15 -13.97 12.00 -8.65
N GLN A 16 -12.63 12.02 -8.66
CA GLN A 16 -11.80 11.00 -8.00
C GLN A 16 -12.01 11.12 -6.49
N SER A 17 -13.18 10.69 -5.99
CA SER A 17 -13.48 10.58 -4.57
C SER A 17 -12.75 9.37 -4.02
N GLU A 18 -12.23 9.41 -2.79
CA GLU A 18 -11.50 8.31 -2.12
C GLU A 18 -12.21 6.94 -2.19
N ARG A 19 -13.53 6.90 -2.42
CA ARG A 19 -14.33 5.68 -2.58
C ARG A 19 -13.76 4.64 -3.53
N HIS A 20 -13.14 5.06 -4.64
CA HIS A 20 -12.57 4.14 -5.63
C HIS A 20 -11.31 3.40 -5.15
N ILE A 21 -10.68 3.87 -4.07
CA ILE A 21 -9.46 3.29 -3.49
C ILE A 21 -9.69 2.69 -2.08
N LEU A 22 -10.84 2.96 -1.44
CA LEU A 22 -11.19 2.38 -0.12
C LEU A 22 -11.07 0.85 -0.04
N PRO A 23 -11.47 0.06 -1.06
CA PRO A 23 -11.25 -1.39 -1.03
C PRO A 23 -9.77 -1.78 -0.95
N LEU A 24 -8.87 -0.93 -1.48
CA LEU A 24 -7.42 -1.13 -1.34
C LEU A 24 -6.95 -0.86 0.09
N HIS A 25 -7.52 0.13 0.77
CA HIS A 25 -7.17 0.42 2.17
C HIS A 25 -7.48 -0.79 3.05
N TRP A 26 -8.66 -1.39 2.84
CA TRP A 26 -9.06 -2.64 3.49
C TRP A 26 -8.14 -3.80 3.17
N TYR A 27 -7.78 -3.97 1.90
CA TYR A 27 -6.84 -5.00 1.49
C TYR A 27 -5.50 -4.86 2.21
N VAL A 28 -4.95 -3.65 2.28
CA VAL A 28 -3.70 -3.35 2.98
C VAL A 28 -3.84 -3.63 4.48
N ALA A 29 -4.90 -3.13 5.14
CA ALA A 29 -5.14 -3.36 6.57
C ALA A 29 -5.24 -4.86 6.91
N CYS A 30 -5.97 -5.65 6.12
CA CYS A 30 -6.07 -7.09 6.31
C CYS A 30 -4.72 -7.79 6.12
N ARG A 31 -3.94 -7.39 5.11
CA ARG A 31 -2.63 -7.95 4.83
C ARG A 31 -1.63 -7.66 5.95
N LEU A 32 -1.67 -6.46 6.54
CA LEU A 32 -0.89 -6.12 7.74
C LEU A 32 -1.19 -7.05 8.93
N VAL A 33 -2.41 -7.53 9.09
CA VAL A 33 -2.72 -8.54 10.12
C VAL A 33 -2.18 -9.91 9.72
N VAL A 34 -2.61 -10.42 8.58
CA VAL A 34 -2.40 -11.83 8.22
C VAL A 34 -0.95 -12.14 7.84
N GLU A 35 -0.34 -11.34 6.96
CA GLU A 35 1.07 -11.44 6.58
C GLU A 35 1.96 -10.64 7.53
N GLY A 36 1.52 -9.45 7.94
CA GLY A 36 2.31 -8.59 8.80
C GLY A 36 2.35 -9.04 10.25
N GLY A 37 1.36 -9.77 10.75
CA GLY A 37 1.29 -10.16 12.16
C GLY A 37 1.01 -9.01 13.13
N PHE A 38 0.54 -7.87 12.64
CA PHE A 38 0.11 -6.76 13.49
C PHE A 38 -1.21 -7.12 14.19
N ASP A 39 -1.40 -6.61 15.42
CA ASP A 39 -2.68 -6.77 16.12
C ASP A 39 -3.75 -5.93 15.40
N PRO A 40 -4.92 -6.48 15.05
CA PRO A 40 -5.99 -5.72 14.40
C PRO A 40 -6.45 -4.51 15.20
N ASP A 41 -6.34 -4.52 16.54
CA ASP A 41 -6.74 -3.40 17.39
C ASP A 41 -5.78 -2.20 17.31
N ASP A 42 -4.56 -2.41 16.80
CA ASP A 42 -3.56 -1.35 16.59
C ASP A 42 -3.66 -0.70 15.19
N ILE A 43 -4.58 -1.16 14.33
CA ILE A 43 -4.68 -0.74 12.93
C ILE A 43 -5.92 0.12 12.69
N ILE A 44 -5.75 1.19 11.92
CA ILE A 44 -6.83 2.05 11.41
C ILE A 44 -6.74 2.06 9.88
N PRO A 45 -7.84 1.84 9.13
CA PRO A 45 -9.13 1.36 9.62
C PRO A 45 -8.99 -0.04 10.25
N ARG A 46 -9.81 -0.33 11.27
CA ARG A 46 -9.74 -1.58 12.01
C ARG A 46 -10.12 -2.76 11.10
N PRO A 47 -9.21 -3.71 10.80
CA PRO A 47 -9.51 -4.86 9.96
C PRO A 47 -10.43 -5.86 10.70
N PRO A 48 -11.17 -6.74 10.01
CA PRO A 48 -12.28 -7.52 10.58
C PRO A 48 -11.76 -8.82 11.20
N PHE A 49 -10.79 -8.70 12.11
CA PHE A 49 -10.18 -9.82 12.80
C PHE A 49 -10.26 -9.67 14.32
N ARG A 50 -10.32 -10.82 14.99
CA ARG A 50 -10.20 -10.94 16.44
C ARG A 50 -9.05 -11.90 16.77
N VAL A 51 -8.28 -11.55 17.79
CA VAL A 51 -7.16 -12.36 18.27
C VAL A 51 -7.54 -13.08 19.56
N GLU A 52 -7.41 -14.39 19.60
CA GLU A 52 -7.49 -15.18 20.82
C GLU A 52 -6.09 -15.53 21.32
N ARG A 53 -5.69 -14.90 22.41
CA ARG A 53 -4.38 -15.12 23.05
C ARG A 53 -4.42 -16.39 23.90
N ARG A 54 -3.42 -17.25 23.72
CA ARG A 54 -3.31 -18.54 24.43
C ARG A 54 -1.98 -18.66 25.16
N LYS A 55 -2.00 -19.21 26.37
CA LYS A 55 -0.79 -19.34 27.19
C LYS A 55 0.22 -20.29 26.53
N ARG A 56 1.47 -19.82 26.34
CA ARG A 56 2.59 -20.59 25.74
C ARG A 56 2.30 -21.18 24.35
N LYS A 57 1.31 -20.67 23.62
CA LYS A 57 0.99 -21.08 22.25
C LYS A 57 0.88 -19.84 21.36
N PRO A 58 1.14 -19.96 20.06
CA PRO A 58 0.82 -18.90 19.11
C PRO A 58 -0.66 -18.48 19.23
N PRO A 59 -1.00 -17.19 19.09
CA PRO A 59 -2.39 -16.75 19.11
C PRO A 59 -3.18 -17.32 17.92
N LEU A 60 -4.49 -17.51 18.12
CA LEU A 60 -5.42 -17.85 17.04
C LEU A 60 -6.01 -16.57 16.46
N LEU A 61 -6.04 -16.50 15.13
CA LEU A 61 -6.71 -15.44 14.38
C LEU A 61 -8.10 -15.90 13.93
N TYR A 62 -9.11 -15.09 14.18
CA TYR A 62 -10.48 -15.29 13.72
C TYR A 62 -10.92 -14.15 12.83
N PHE A 63 -11.64 -14.45 11.76
CA PHE A 63 -12.36 -13.44 10.99
C PHE A 63 -13.70 -13.14 11.66
N ASP A 64 -13.97 -11.87 11.87
CA ASP A 64 -15.23 -11.38 12.43
C ASP A 64 -15.63 -10.09 11.70
N PRO A 65 -16.60 -10.16 10.76
CA PRO A 65 -16.99 -9.01 9.95
C PRO A 65 -17.63 -7.89 10.77
N THR A 66 -18.12 -8.16 11.99
CA THR A 66 -18.76 -7.16 12.84
C THR A 66 -17.78 -6.18 13.48
N LEU A 67 -16.49 -6.54 13.51
CA LEU A 67 -15.44 -5.72 14.11
C LEU A 67 -14.74 -4.80 13.09
N GLY A 68 -15.15 -4.85 11.83
CA GLY A 68 -14.59 -4.02 10.78
C GLY A 68 -14.93 -2.54 10.97
N GLY A 69 -13.90 -1.68 11.02
CA GLY A 69 -14.05 -0.23 11.11
C GLY A 69 -13.79 0.50 9.79
N CYS A 70 -14.22 1.75 9.68
CA CYS A 70 -13.91 2.60 8.54
C CYS A 70 -13.10 3.84 8.97
N GLY A 71 -12.64 4.62 7.98
CA GLY A 71 -11.94 5.88 8.21
C GLY A 71 -10.43 5.78 8.07
N GLU A 72 -9.76 6.87 8.43
CA GLU A 72 -8.33 7.10 8.24
C GLU A 72 -7.67 7.39 9.58
N GLY A 73 -6.39 7.04 9.71
CA GLY A 73 -5.59 7.39 10.87
C GLY A 73 -5.23 8.87 10.83
N THR A 74 -5.25 9.57 11.97
CA THR A 74 -4.75 10.95 12.06
C THR A 74 -3.41 10.96 12.77
N VAL A 75 -2.38 11.49 12.12
CA VAL A 75 -1.02 11.63 12.66
C VAL A 75 -0.65 13.11 12.70
N LEU A 76 -0.13 13.56 13.84
CA LEU A 76 0.41 14.91 13.96
C LEU A 76 1.78 14.97 13.26
N GLY A 77 1.87 15.69 12.16
CA GLY A 77 3.15 16.01 11.52
C GLY A 77 3.74 17.32 12.04
N GLY A 78 4.94 17.65 11.58
CA GLY A 78 5.70 18.82 12.05
C GLY A 78 5.14 20.16 11.59
N ILE A 79 4.40 20.17 10.48
CA ILE A 79 3.75 21.36 9.92
C ILE A 79 2.24 21.30 10.16
N ARG A 80 1.63 20.14 9.87
CA ARG A 80 0.18 19.94 10.02
C ARG A 80 -0.18 18.50 10.34
N ALA A 81 -1.35 18.31 10.93
CA ALA A 81 -1.96 16.99 11.01
C ALA A 81 -2.21 16.41 9.61
N LYS A 82 -2.07 15.10 9.51
CA LYS A 82 -2.28 14.33 8.28
C LYS A 82 -3.22 13.18 8.54
N HIS A 83 -4.14 12.99 7.61
CA HIS A 83 -4.90 11.77 7.52
C HIS A 83 -4.14 10.79 6.63
N VAL A 84 -3.97 9.56 7.12
CA VAL A 84 -3.28 8.48 6.44
C VAL A 84 -4.23 7.32 6.23
N ASP A 85 -4.18 6.73 5.03
CA ASP A 85 -5.16 5.76 4.55
C ASP A 85 -5.16 4.47 5.40
N VAL A 86 -3.98 3.99 5.81
CA VAL A 86 -3.81 2.90 6.79
C VAL A 86 -2.72 3.28 7.79
N LEU A 87 -3.02 3.17 9.08
CA LEU A 87 -2.11 3.48 10.18
C LEU A 87 -2.01 2.31 11.16
N VAL A 88 -0.79 1.99 11.57
CA VAL A 88 -0.51 1.15 12.74
C VAL A 88 0.00 2.06 13.85
N SER A 89 -0.68 2.07 14.98
CA SER A 89 -0.32 2.87 16.14
C SER A 89 -0.38 2.01 17.40
N LEU A 90 0.72 1.97 18.15
CA LEU A 90 0.81 1.20 19.38
C LEU A 90 0.55 2.12 20.57
N ALA A 91 -0.36 1.75 21.47
CA ALA A 91 -0.88 2.62 22.54
C ALA A 91 0.19 3.34 23.39
N ARG A 92 1.38 2.74 23.59
CA ARG A 92 2.48 3.30 24.41
C ARG A 92 3.62 3.93 23.60
N ILE A 93 3.57 3.86 22.28
CA ILE A 93 4.66 4.30 21.39
C ILE A 93 4.17 5.39 20.44
N GLY A 94 2.92 5.27 19.97
CA GLY A 94 2.36 6.10 18.92
C GLY A 94 2.46 5.44 17.54
N PRO A 95 2.48 6.24 16.46
CA PRO A 95 2.46 5.73 15.10
C PRO A 95 3.78 5.04 14.75
N VAL A 96 3.69 3.83 14.21
CA VAL A 96 4.87 2.99 13.90
C VAL A 96 4.96 2.58 12.44
N LEU A 97 3.82 2.48 11.75
CA LEU A 97 3.77 2.21 10.31
C LEU A 97 2.55 2.92 9.72
N SER A 98 2.70 3.55 8.56
CA SER A 98 1.59 4.11 7.79
C SER A 98 1.72 3.75 6.33
N VAL A 99 0.60 3.44 5.68
CA VAL A 99 0.53 3.24 4.23
C VAL A 99 -0.46 4.25 3.65
N SER A 100 0.01 5.10 2.74
CA SER A 100 -0.87 5.88 1.90
C SER A 100 -1.13 5.17 0.58
N CYS A 101 -2.41 5.07 0.23
CA CYS A 101 -2.90 4.47 -1.00
C CYS A 101 -3.43 5.59 -1.91
N LYS A 102 -2.97 5.61 -3.17
CA LYS A 102 -3.41 6.62 -4.14
C LYS A 102 -3.80 5.96 -5.45
N GLY A 103 -4.99 6.31 -5.93
CA GLY A 103 -5.52 5.89 -7.22
C GLY A 103 -5.44 7.02 -8.25
N VAL A 104 -4.93 6.73 -9.44
CA VAL A 104 -4.86 7.67 -10.57
C VAL A 104 -5.57 7.04 -11.77
N THR A 105 -6.78 7.52 -12.03
CA THR A 105 -7.62 6.98 -13.12
C THR A 105 -7.33 7.60 -14.49
N GLY A 106 -6.59 8.72 -14.54
CA GLY A 106 -6.25 9.47 -15.74
C GLY A 106 -5.46 10.74 -15.41
N ALA A 107 -5.43 11.70 -16.35
CA ALA A 107 -4.72 12.98 -16.19
C ALA A 107 -3.25 12.83 -15.76
N PHE A 108 -2.51 11.89 -16.37
CA PHE A 108 -1.14 11.53 -15.96
C PHE A 108 -0.10 12.66 -16.07
N ARG A 109 -0.43 13.78 -16.73
CA ARG A 109 0.39 15.00 -16.69
C ARG A 109 0.55 15.56 -15.26
N ASN A 110 -0.42 15.30 -14.37
CA ASN A 110 -0.43 15.80 -13.00
C ASN A 110 0.34 14.90 -12.01
N LEU A 111 1.00 13.83 -12.50
CA LEU A 111 1.79 12.95 -11.65
C LEU A 111 2.93 13.68 -10.93
N GLY A 112 3.46 14.78 -11.51
CA GLY A 112 4.43 15.64 -10.83
C GLY A 112 3.89 16.22 -9.52
N ASN A 113 2.69 16.81 -9.55
CA ASN A 113 2.04 17.33 -8.34
C ASN A 113 1.81 16.21 -7.30
N ARG A 114 1.48 14.99 -7.75
CA ARG A 114 1.33 13.84 -6.85
C ARG A 114 2.64 13.43 -6.19
N LEU A 115 3.75 13.51 -6.91
CA LEU A 115 5.07 13.28 -6.34
C LEU A 115 5.39 14.33 -5.27
N GLU A 116 5.13 15.61 -5.53
CA GLU A 116 5.33 16.69 -4.56
C GLU A 116 4.49 16.49 -3.29
N GLU A 117 3.23 16.04 -3.44
CA GLU A 117 2.36 15.69 -2.32
C GLU A 117 2.97 14.56 -1.46
N ILE A 118 3.51 13.52 -2.09
CA ILE A 118 4.17 12.39 -1.41
C ILE A 118 5.41 12.88 -0.64
N VAL A 119 6.26 13.68 -1.28
CA VAL A 119 7.46 14.27 -0.63
C VAL A 119 7.07 15.12 0.57
N GLY A 120 6.06 15.99 0.40
CA GLY A 120 5.56 16.85 1.46
C GLY A 120 4.96 16.06 2.63
N GLU A 121 4.30 14.95 2.34
CA GLU A 121 3.77 14.04 3.37
C GLU A 121 4.87 13.36 4.17
N CYS A 122 5.82 12.72 3.49
CA CYS A 122 6.96 12.08 4.12
C CYS A 122 7.72 13.06 5.01
N THR A 123 8.02 14.24 4.48
CA THR A 123 8.71 15.30 5.22
C THR A 123 7.94 15.69 6.47
N ASN A 124 6.65 16.00 6.32
CA ASN A 124 5.81 16.43 7.43
C ASN A 124 5.71 15.37 8.54
N LEU A 125 5.56 14.09 8.18
CA LEU A 125 5.44 13.00 9.16
C LEU A 125 6.77 12.67 9.82
N HIS A 126 7.86 12.55 9.06
CA HIS A 126 9.17 12.22 9.60
C HIS A 126 9.77 13.33 10.48
N MET A 127 9.35 14.58 10.33
CA MET A 127 9.75 15.67 11.24
C MET A 127 9.36 15.41 12.70
N VAL A 128 8.21 14.78 12.95
CA VAL A 128 7.72 14.48 14.31
C VAL A 128 7.96 13.02 14.67
N HIS A 129 7.88 12.13 13.69
CA HIS A 129 8.04 10.69 13.89
C HIS A 129 9.17 10.13 13.00
N PRO A 130 10.45 10.38 13.30
CA PRO A 130 11.57 9.95 12.45
C PRO A 130 11.65 8.43 12.23
N ALA A 131 11.14 7.66 13.20
CA ALA A 131 11.11 6.20 13.18
C ALA A 131 9.89 5.60 12.46
N LEU A 132 8.86 6.40 12.17
CA LEU A 132 7.67 5.93 11.45
C LEU A 132 8.08 5.28 10.13
N VAL A 133 7.51 4.12 9.83
CA VAL A 133 7.70 3.44 8.55
C VAL A 133 6.59 3.87 7.60
N ILE A 134 6.93 4.60 6.55
CA ILE A 134 5.99 5.14 5.57
C ILE A 134 6.02 4.32 4.28
N GLY A 135 4.86 3.85 3.85
CA GLY A 135 4.63 3.21 2.57
C GLY A 135 3.75 4.05 1.65
N HIS A 136 4.11 4.16 0.38
CA HIS A 136 3.23 4.72 -0.65
C HIS A 136 2.88 3.68 -1.70
N LEU A 137 1.59 3.38 -1.84
CA LEU A 137 1.06 2.46 -2.86
C LEU A 137 0.26 3.27 -3.88
N VAL A 138 0.74 3.31 -5.13
CA VAL A 138 0.10 4.06 -6.20
C VAL A 138 -0.46 3.11 -7.26
N LEU A 139 -1.77 3.16 -7.49
CA LEU A 139 -2.46 2.46 -8.57
C LEU A 139 -2.73 3.39 -9.74
N LEU A 140 -2.34 2.98 -10.95
CA LEU A 140 -2.65 3.65 -12.21
C LEU A 140 -3.65 2.81 -13.01
N ARG A 141 -4.57 3.45 -13.74
CA ARG A 141 -5.32 2.74 -14.79
C ARG A 141 -4.49 2.61 -16.06
N GLY A 142 -4.36 1.40 -16.58
CA GLY A 142 -3.66 1.09 -17.82
C GLY A 142 -4.44 1.42 -19.09
N ASN A 143 -5.05 2.61 -19.17
CA ASN A 143 -5.79 3.01 -20.38
C ASN A 143 -4.81 3.18 -21.56
N ARG A 144 -5.21 2.74 -22.75
CA ARG A 144 -4.41 2.91 -23.98
C ARG A 144 -4.79 4.19 -24.72
N ALA A 145 -3.85 4.71 -25.50
CA ALA A 145 -4.08 5.91 -26.33
C ALA A 145 -5.22 5.77 -27.37
N THR A 146 -5.60 4.53 -27.71
CA THR A 146 -6.64 4.21 -28.70
C THR A 146 -8.01 3.93 -28.09
N ASP A 147 -8.16 3.90 -26.76
CA ASP A 147 -9.44 3.64 -26.13
C ASP A 147 -10.39 4.81 -26.41
N GLN A 148 -11.29 4.60 -27.38
CA GLN A 148 -12.15 5.60 -28.03
C GLN A 148 -13.14 6.32 -27.09
N ASN A 149 -13.17 5.98 -25.79
CA ASN A 149 -13.84 6.81 -24.77
C ASN A 149 -13.10 8.12 -24.46
N SER A 150 -11.93 8.35 -25.06
CA SER A 150 -11.20 9.63 -25.00
C SER A 150 -11.69 10.67 -26.03
N ALA A 151 -12.60 10.29 -26.94
CA ALA A 151 -12.99 11.11 -28.09
C ALA A 151 -14.06 12.18 -27.80
N ALA A 152 -14.70 12.19 -26.63
CA ALA A 152 -15.74 13.18 -26.34
C ALA A 152 -15.21 14.59 -25.98
N HIS A 153 -13.90 14.78 -25.73
CA HIS A 153 -13.38 16.05 -25.22
C HIS A 153 -12.07 16.59 -25.84
N ASN A 154 -11.49 15.95 -26.85
CA ASN A 154 -10.23 16.44 -27.43
C ASN A 154 -10.34 16.62 -28.95
N SER A 155 -10.63 17.86 -29.34
CA SER A 155 -10.29 18.38 -30.67
C SER A 155 -8.79 18.25 -30.93
N ALA A 156 -8.45 17.94 -32.17
CA ALA A 156 -7.10 17.67 -32.65
C ALA A 156 -6.11 18.80 -32.32
N ALA A 157 -5.10 18.51 -31.52
CA ALA A 157 -3.86 19.26 -31.48
C ALA A 157 -2.67 18.30 -31.33
N PRO A 158 -1.72 18.27 -32.27
CA PRO A 158 -0.48 17.52 -32.15
C PRO A 158 0.49 18.36 -31.31
N ASP A 159 0.40 18.26 -29.99
CA ASP A 159 1.48 18.74 -29.13
C ASP A 159 1.36 18.04 -27.77
N TRP A 160 2.35 17.20 -27.46
CA TRP A 160 2.54 16.63 -26.11
C TRP A 160 2.62 17.72 -25.02
N ARG A 161 2.74 19.01 -25.41
CA ARG A 161 2.70 20.18 -24.54
C ARG A 161 1.30 20.76 -24.27
N ARG A 162 0.25 20.44 -25.04
CA ARG A 162 -1.09 21.03 -24.88
C ARG A 162 -2.22 20.02 -25.18
N GLY A 163 -2.37 18.98 -24.37
CA GLY A 163 -3.52 18.08 -24.43
C GLY A 163 -3.39 16.90 -23.48
N GLY A 164 -4.32 16.76 -22.53
CA GLY A 164 -4.27 15.73 -21.50
C GLY A 164 -4.34 14.31 -22.04
N GLY A 165 -3.32 13.51 -21.78
CA GLY A 165 -3.39 12.06 -21.97
C GLY A 165 -4.08 11.40 -20.78
N ASN A 166 -5.26 10.82 -21.01
CA ASN A 166 -5.85 9.83 -20.11
C ASN A 166 -5.23 8.43 -20.30
N ALA A 167 -4.30 8.30 -21.23
CA ALA A 167 -3.59 7.06 -21.54
C ALA A 167 -2.33 6.90 -20.68
N ALA A 168 -2.22 5.76 -20.01
CA ALA A 168 -1.00 5.33 -19.32
C ALA A 168 -0.07 4.54 -20.25
N LEU A 169 -0.63 3.92 -21.30
CA LEU A 169 0.06 3.07 -22.24
C LEU A 169 -0.02 3.64 -23.67
N ALA A 170 1.11 3.58 -24.37
CA ALA A 170 1.19 3.83 -25.80
C ALA A 170 0.60 2.63 -26.59
N GLN A 171 0.51 2.77 -27.92
CA GLN A 171 -0.08 1.74 -28.79
C GLN A 171 0.68 0.39 -28.72
N ASP A 172 2.00 0.47 -28.53
CA ASP A 172 2.90 -0.68 -28.35
C ASP A 172 2.81 -1.30 -26.94
N GLY A 173 1.97 -0.77 -26.06
CA GLY A 173 1.84 -1.21 -24.67
C GLY A 173 2.91 -0.62 -23.74
N ALA A 174 3.85 0.19 -24.23
CA ALA A 174 4.86 0.81 -23.38
C ALA A 174 4.27 1.95 -22.52
N PRO A 175 4.72 2.14 -21.27
CA PRO A 175 4.28 3.26 -20.46
C PRO A 175 4.63 4.61 -21.10
N VAL A 176 3.70 5.57 -21.04
CA VAL A 176 3.93 6.93 -21.58
C VAL A 176 4.97 7.70 -20.76
N SER A 177 5.59 8.73 -21.36
CA SER A 177 6.67 9.51 -20.72
C SER A 177 6.32 10.06 -19.32
N PRO A 178 5.12 10.62 -19.06
CA PRO A 178 4.73 11.01 -17.70
C PRO A 178 4.76 9.87 -16.68
N VAL A 179 4.31 8.67 -17.06
CA VAL A 179 4.31 7.48 -16.18
C VAL A 179 5.74 7.02 -15.91
N ARG A 180 6.61 6.99 -16.94
CA ARG A 180 8.04 6.66 -16.78
C ARG A 180 8.76 7.62 -15.84
N ARG A 181 8.60 8.93 -16.04
CA ARG A 181 9.22 9.93 -15.15
C ARG A 181 8.73 9.82 -13.71
N PHE A 182 7.45 9.55 -13.52
CA PHE A 182 6.89 9.32 -12.19
C PHE A 182 7.45 8.05 -11.55
N HIS A 183 7.54 6.94 -12.32
CA HIS A 183 8.20 5.71 -11.90
C HIS A 183 9.63 5.96 -11.43
N ASP A 184 10.46 6.63 -12.25
CA ASP A 184 11.88 6.85 -11.94
C ASP A 184 12.04 7.70 -10.68
N ALA A 185 11.20 8.73 -10.51
CA ALA A 185 11.22 9.56 -9.32
C ALA A 185 10.74 8.80 -8.07
N LEU A 186 9.69 7.99 -8.20
CA LEU A 186 9.17 7.18 -7.10
C LEU A 186 10.20 6.12 -6.64
N GLN A 187 11.00 5.59 -7.57
CA GLN A 187 12.08 4.66 -7.28
C GLN A 187 13.16 5.29 -6.39
N VAL A 188 13.46 6.59 -6.57
CA VAL A 188 14.39 7.33 -5.71
C VAL A 188 13.77 7.63 -4.35
N LEU A 189 12.46 7.93 -4.33
CA LEU A 189 11.74 8.27 -3.12
C LEU A 189 11.56 7.07 -2.16
N GLY A 190 11.31 5.87 -2.68
CA GLY A 190 11.09 4.64 -1.89
C GLY A 190 12.35 4.00 -1.29
N ARG A 191 13.40 4.78 -1.03
CA ARG A 191 14.72 4.29 -0.61
C ARG A 191 15.15 4.73 0.79
N ARG A 192 14.25 5.22 1.64
CA ARG A 192 14.61 5.59 3.00
C ARG A 192 14.98 4.35 3.82
N ARG A 193 16.22 4.26 4.30
CA ARG A 193 16.72 3.12 5.08
C ARG A 193 17.03 3.50 6.51
N ASP A 194 17.76 4.59 6.71
CA ASP A 194 18.15 5.08 8.03
C ASP A 194 17.28 6.26 8.50
N LEU A 195 17.32 6.55 9.80
CA LEU A 195 16.57 7.64 10.42
C LEU A 195 17.09 9.01 9.97
N MET A 196 18.38 9.09 9.62
CA MET A 196 19.05 10.33 9.18
C MET A 196 18.97 10.56 7.67
N ASP A 197 18.39 9.63 6.92
CA ASP A 197 18.13 9.82 5.49
C ASP A 197 17.13 10.96 5.27
N GLN A 198 17.04 11.44 4.02
CA GLN A 198 16.18 12.57 3.67
C GLN A 198 14.72 12.33 4.13
N ALA A 199 14.20 13.25 4.94
CA ALA A 199 12.85 13.14 5.52
C ALA A 199 11.74 13.03 4.45
N GLY A 200 11.97 13.58 3.26
CA GLY A 200 11.05 13.50 2.12
C GLY A 200 10.99 12.14 1.41
N GLN A 201 11.83 11.18 1.80
CA GLN A 201 11.78 9.81 1.30
C GLN A 201 10.88 8.92 2.18
N CYS A 202 10.42 7.80 1.62
CA CYS A 202 9.67 6.77 2.33
C CYS A 202 10.40 5.42 2.29
N GLU A 203 10.01 4.53 3.20
CA GLU A 203 10.64 3.22 3.41
C GLU A 203 10.32 2.21 2.33
N ALA A 204 9.12 2.34 1.75
CA ALA A 204 8.68 1.53 0.64
C ALA A 204 7.77 2.36 -0.27
N ALA A 205 7.94 2.19 -1.57
CA ALA A 205 7.00 2.68 -2.56
C ALA A 205 6.64 1.53 -3.50
N ALA A 206 5.39 1.50 -3.95
CA ALA A 206 4.93 0.58 -4.97
C ALA A 206 4.13 1.33 -6.02
N LEU A 207 4.37 0.96 -7.27
CA LEU A 207 3.60 1.41 -8.41
C LEU A 207 2.98 0.18 -9.04
N ALA A 208 1.68 0.22 -9.30
CA ALA A 208 1.02 -0.85 -10.02
C ALA A 208 0.04 -0.26 -11.03
N MET A 209 -0.10 -0.95 -12.16
CA MET A 209 -1.00 -0.53 -13.22
C MET A 209 -2.08 -1.59 -13.41
N VAL A 210 -3.34 -1.20 -13.39
CA VAL A 210 -4.48 -2.10 -13.55
C VAL A 210 -4.82 -2.24 -15.03
N ALA A 211 -5.00 -3.47 -15.51
CA ALA A 211 -5.42 -3.72 -16.88
C ALA A 211 -6.88 -3.26 -17.06
N MET A 212 -7.18 -2.54 -18.15
CA MET A 212 -8.48 -1.88 -18.34
C MET A 212 -9.41 -2.61 -19.31
N GLU A 213 -8.88 -3.62 -20.02
CA GLU A 213 -9.63 -4.57 -20.83
C GLU A 213 -10.66 -5.31 -19.95
N GLU A 214 -11.90 -5.45 -20.41
CA GLU A 214 -13.07 -5.83 -19.59
C GLU A 214 -12.85 -7.12 -18.77
N GLU A 215 -12.28 -8.15 -19.39
CA GLU A 215 -11.99 -9.44 -18.76
C GLU A 215 -10.78 -9.40 -17.78
N CYS A 216 -10.00 -8.32 -17.80
CA CYS A 216 -8.73 -8.20 -17.07
C CYS A 216 -8.76 -7.13 -15.95
N ARG A 217 -9.89 -6.48 -15.68
CA ARG A 217 -10.02 -5.41 -14.66
C ARG A 217 -9.72 -5.82 -13.22
N THR A 218 -9.57 -7.11 -12.98
CA THR A 218 -9.16 -7.70 -11.70
C THR A 218 -7.64 -7.94 -11.59
N ARG A 219 -6.87 -7.59 -12.63
CA ARG A 219 -5.45 -7.93 -12.77
C ARG A 219 -4.58 -6.70 -12.99
N LEU A 220 -3.32 -6.83 -12.60
CA LEU A 220 -2.29 -5.86 -12.94
C LEU A 220 -1.77 -6.11 -14.35
N VAL A 221 -1.28 -5.07 -15.01
CA VAL A 221 -0.58 -5.15 -16.30
C VAL A 221 0.70 -5.97 -16.08
N PRO A 222 0.88 -7.10 -16.79
CA PRO A 222 2.05 -7.96 -16.61
C PRO A 222 3.35 -7.21 -16.92
N GLY A 223 4.38 -7.45 -16.10
CA GLY A 223 5.72 -6.87 -16.29
C GLY A 223 5.82 -5.37 -16.00
N PHE A 224 4.78 -4.75 -15.43
CA PHE A 224 4.82 -3.36 -14.99
C PHE A 224 4.59 -3.20 -13.48
N PRO A 225 5.47 -2.47 -12.77
CA PRO A 225 6.82 -2.09 -13.20
C PRO A 225 7.69 -3.34 -13.35
N SER A 226 8.89 -3.23 -13.93
CA SER A 226 9.79 -4.37 -13.99
C SER A 226 10.16 -4.86 -12.59
N ASP A 227 10.44 -6.15 -12.44
CA ASP A 227 10.83 -6.74 -11.14
C ASP A 227 12.08 -6.08 -10.55
N GLU A 228 12.97 -5.57 -11.40
CA GLU A 228 14.20 -4.88 -11.03
C GLU A 228 13.97 -3.43 -10.54
N SER A 229 12.78 -2.87 -10.73
CA SER A 229 12.48 -1.49 -10.33
C SER A 229 12.53 -1.26 -8.82
N GLY A 230 12.27 -2.30 -8.02
CA GLY A 230 12.03 -2.16 -6.57
C GLY A 230 10.72 -1.43 -6.22
N LEU A 231 9.87 -1.16 -7.23
CA LEU A 231 8.51 -0.60 -7.07
C LEU A 231 7.43 -1.67 -7.26
N HIS A 232 7.82 -2.93 -7.46
CA HIS A 232 6.88 -4.01 -7.66
C HIS A 232 6.07 -4.26 -6.39
N PHE A 233 4.76 -4.41 -6.56
CA PHE A 233 3.81 -4.58 -5.47
C PHE A 233 4.17 -5.72 -4.50
N ASP A 234 4.69 -6.83 -5.03
CA ASP A 234 5.03 -8.01 -4.23
C ASP A 234 6.17 -7.75 -3.24
N THR A 235 7.05 -6.79 -3.54
CA THR A 235 8.18 -6.43 -2.66
C THR A 235 7.81 -5.39 -1.60
N PHE A 236 6.68 -4.72 -1.77
CA PHE A 236 6.25 -3.58 -0.96
C PHE A 236 6.13 -3.92 0.53
N PHE A 237 5.35 -4.96 0.86
CA PHE A 237 5.10 -5.35 2.25
C PHE A 237 6.35 -5.92 2.91
N ALA A 238 7.14 -6.70 2.19
CA ALA A 238 8.43 -7.19 2.68
C ALA A 238 9.37 -6.04 3.07
N ALA A 239 9.44 -4.97 2.24
CA ALA A 239 10.21 -3.78 2.56
C ALA A 239 9.70 -3.07 3.82
N LEU A 240 8.38 -2.86 3.93
CA LEU A 240 7.76 -2.26 5.12
C LEU A 240 8.08 -3.06 6.39
N TYR A 241 7.88 -4.37 6.35
CA TYR A 241 8.11 -5.24 7.50
C TYR A 241 9.58 -5.29 7.90
N ALA A 242 10.50 -5.32 6.94
CA ALA A 242 11.92 -5.29 7.22
C ALA A 242 12.34 -3.98 7.92
N ARG A 243 11.83 -2.83 7.46
CA ARG A 243 12.09 -1.53 8.11
C ARG A 243 11.46 -1.45 9.50
N TYR A 244 10.24 -1.97 9.66
CA TYR A 244 9.58 -2.03 10.96
C TYR A 244 10.38 -2.88 11.96
N ASP A 245 10.73 -4.11 11.57
CA ASP A 245 11.45 -5.03 12.44
C ASP A 245 12.83 -4.45 12.83
N GLU A 246 13.54 -3.85 11.87
CA GLU A 246 14.81 -3.17 12.14
C GLU A 246 14.67 -2.11 13.23
N ARG A 247 13.69 -1.20 13.10
CA ARG A 247 13.55 -0.04 13.98
C ARG A 247 12.96 -0.38 15.34
N PHE A 248 11.89 -1.18 15.36
CA PHE A 248 11.08 -1.35 16.55
C PHE A 248 11.37 -2.65 17.29
N VAL A 249 11.97 -3.65 16.64
CA VAL A 249 12.22 -4.97 17.25
C VAL A 249 13.72 -5.20 17.46
N ILE A 250 14.54 -5.02 16.43
CA ILE A 250 15.97 -5.38 16.45
C ILE A 250 16.79 -4.30 17.16
N ARG A 251 16.65 -3.03 16.78
CA ARG A 251 17.39 -1.92 17.42
C ARG A 251 16.88 -1.59 18.84
N CYS A 252 15.69 -2.05 19.21
CA CYS A 252 15.03 -1.76 20.50
C CYS A 252 14.57 -3.03 21.23
N PRO A 253 15.48 -3.94 21.63
CA PRO A 253 15.11 -5.25 22.18
C PRO A 253 14.31 -5.16 23.49
N VAL A 254 14.50 -4.10 24.29
CA VAL A 254 13.73 -3.85 25.51
C VAL A 254 12.24 -3.61 25.25
N MET A 255 11.89 -3.17 24.04
CA MET A 255 10.51 -2.95 23.59
C MET A 255 9.95 -4.15 22.82
N ALA A 256 10.74 -5.20 22.56
CA ALA A 256 10.31 -6.33 21.74
C ALA A 256 9.06 -7.04 22.30
N ALA A 257 8.81 -6.96 23.61
CA ALA A 257 7.60 -7.52 24.21
C ALA A 257 6.30 -6.84 23.74
N ILE A 258 6.39 -5.57 23.31
CA ILE A 258 5.26 -4.75 22.82
C ILE A 258 5.30 -4.52 21.31
N THR A 259 6.47 -4.56 20.67
CA THR A 259 6.63 -4.28 19.22
C THR A 259 6.73 -5.52 18.36
N ARG A 260 6.94 -6.71 18.94
CA ARG A 260 7.09 -7.92 18.13
C ARG A 260 5.76 -8.30 17.49
N ARG A 261 5.77 -8.38 16.16
CA ARG A 261 4.65 -8.88 15.34
C ARG A 261 4.37 -10.34 15.67
N HIS A 262 3.09 -10.70 15.71
CA HIS A 262 2.65 -12.06 15.98
C HIS A 262 3.09 -13.04 14.89
N CYS A 263 3.30 -14.29 15.30
CA CYS A 263 3.21 -15.43 14.40
C CYS A 263 1.92 -16.17 14.75
N TRP A 264 1.03 -16.33 13.78
CA TRP A 264 -0.27 -16.96 13.96
C TRP A 264 -0.15 -18.48 14.09
N ASP A 265 -1.05 -19.10 14.85
CA ASP A 265 -1.20 -20.54 14.80
C ASP A 265 -1.72 -20.97 13.41
N ARG A 266 -1.16 -22.03 12.82
CA ARG A 266 -1.57 -22.56 11.50
C ARG A 266 -3.03 -23.03 11.46
N SER A 267 -3.59 -23.39 12.61
CA SER A 267 -4.99 -23.79 12.76
C SER A 267 -5.96 -22.61 12.85
N SER A 268 -5.46 -21.37 12.86
CA SER A 268 -6.27 -20.14 12.92
C SER A 268 -7.37 -20.15 11.86
N PRO A 269 -8.65 -20.10 12.25
CA PRO A 269 -9.77 -20.08 11.31
C PRO A 269 -9.73 -18.88 10.34
N GLY A 270 -9.25 -17.73 10.80
CA GLY A 270 -9.06 -16.53 9.99
C GLY A 270 -8.02 -16.65 8.88
N LEU A 271 -7.21 -17.73 8.86
CA LEU A 271 -6.27 -18.02 7.77
C LEU A 271 -6.87 -18.90 6.67
N ARG A 272 -8.07 -19.45 6.90
CA ARG A 272 -8.78 -20.30 5.94
C ARG A 272 -9.75 -19.50 5.06
N LEU A 273 -9.61 -18.17 5.05
CA LEU A 273 -10.40 -17.30 4.20
C LEU A 273 -10.08 -17.60 2.73
N PHE A 274 -11.12 -17.66 1.91
CA PHE A 274 -10.98 -17.89 0.48
C PHE A 274 -10.31 -16.69 -0.21
N GLY A 275 -9.38 -16.96 -1.13
CA GLY A 275 -8.80 -15.92 -1.99
C GLY A 275 -7.72 -15.03 -1.37
N LEU A 276 -7.02 -15.51 -0.33
CA LEU A 276 -5.77 -14.87 0.12
C LEU A 276 -4.71 -14.99 -0.99
N ASP A 277 -4.18 -13.86 -1.43
CA ASP A 277 -3.11 -13.77 -2.44
C ASP A 277 -1.73 -13.48 -1.83
N TYR A 278 -1.59 -13.70 -0.52
CA TYR A 278 -0.36 -13.53 0.24
C TYR A 278 -0.21 -14.63 1.29
N GLN A 279 1.03 -14.84 1.74
CA GLN A 279 1.37 -15.88 2.69
C GLN A 279 1.18 -15.40 4.13
N PRO A 280 0.43 -16.13 4.98
CA PRO A 280 0.25 -15.74 6.37
C PRO A 280 1.53 -15.94 7.18
N ARG A 281 1.77 -15.04 8.14
CA ARG A 281 2.87 -15.17 9.09
C ARG A 281 2.54 -16.19 10.16
N VAL A 282 2.87 -17.45 9.90
CA VAL A 282 2.60 -18.58 10.81
C VAL A 282 3.80 -18.95 11.66
N ALA A 283 3.55 -19.46 12.86
CA ALA A 283 4.62 -20.04 13.68
C ALA A 283 5.24 -21.27 12.99
N LEU A 284 6.56 -21.38 13.09
CA LEU A 284 7.28 -22.60 12.70
C LEU A 284 6.83 -23.73 13.62
N LEU A 285 6.65 -24.93 13.05
CA LEU A 285 6.42 -26.12 13.86
C LEU A 285 7.69 -26.34 14.71
N PRO A 286 7.55 -26.68 16.01
CA PRO A 286 8.71 -27.15 16.77
C PRO A 286 9.32 -28.34 16.03
N THR A 287 10.64 -28.34 15.88
CA THR A 287 11.45 -29.36 15.18
C THR A 287 11.40 -30.75 15.82
N SER A 288 10.51 -31.01 16.78
CA SER A 288 10.44 -32.26 17.54
C SER A 288 9.58 -33.36 16.91
N ASP A 289 8.90 -33.09 15.79
CA ASP A 289 8.00 -34.06 15.12
C ASP A 289 8.57 -34.62 13.80
N LEU A 290 9.89 -34.50 13.60
CA LEU A 290 10.63 -35.23 12.57
C LEU A 290 11.52 -36.28 13.26
N SER A 291 10.90 -37.31 13.81
CA SER A 291 11.57 -38.55 14.25
C SER A 291 10.71 -39.75 13.89
#